data_AF-A0A2T4TDI4-F1
#
_entry.id   AF-A0A2T4TDI4-F1
#
_cell.length_a   1.000
_cell.length_b   1.000
_cell.length_c   1.000
_cell.angle_alpha   90.00
_cell.angle_beta   90.00
_cell.angle_gamma   90.00
#
_symmetry.space_group_name_H-M   'P 1'
#
loop_
_entity.id
_entity.type
_entity.pdbx_description
1 polymer ?
#
loop_
_entity_poly.entity_id
_entity_poly.type
_entity_poly.pdbx_seq_one_letter_code
_entity_poly.pdbx_strand_id
1 'polypeptide(L)'
;MIQNYDVLQIGFYEYGQCFTGSDTGMRYRIAREPLENVHFTPMDKRGEAHLKVTIWPEPFAYDKTAEELKEDKLFEYSQQGLLEAVAWLNQQRSSREW
;
A
#
# COMPACT_ATOMS: atom_id res chain seq x y z
N MET A 1 11.39 -3.76 10.72
CA MET A 1 10.46 -4.86 10.35
C MET A 1 9.09 -4.34 10.63
N ILE A 2 8.33 -4.12 9.57
CA ILE A 2 7.02 -3.47 9.59
C ILE A 2 6.02 -4.43 10.24
N GLN A 3 5.29 -3.94 11.23
CA GLN A 3 4.26 -4.68 11.95
C GLN A 3 2.88 -4.31 11.41
N ASN A 4 1.88 -5.17 11.64
CA ASN A 4 0.52 -4.92 11.16
C ASN A 4 -0.12 -3.66 11.76
N TYR A 5 0.33 -3.23 12.94
CA TYR A 5 -0.13 -1.99 13.57
C TYR A 5 0.61 -0.74 13.09
N ASP A 6 1.68 -0.89 12.30
CA ASP A 6 2.39 0.22 11.66
C ASP A 6 1.68 0.68 10.38
N VAL A 7 0.70 -0.09 9.89
CA VAL A 7 -0.14 0.27 8.74
C VAL A 7 -1.57 0.56 9.20
N LEU A 8 -2.31 1.32 8.39
CA LEU A 8 -3.69 1.67 8.72
C LEU A 8 -4.64 0.49 8.41
N GLN A 9 -5.65 0.34 9.28
CA GLN A 9 -6.72 -0.65 9.13
C GLN A 9 -7.44 -0.53 7.79
N ILE A 10 -7.99 -1.65 7.28
CA ILE A 10 -8.56 -1.69 5.92
C ILE A 10 -9.62 -0.61 5.64
N GLY A 11 -10.47 -0.29 6.62
CA GLY A 11 -11.51 0.72 6.47
C GLY A 11 -11.00 2.13 6.18
N PHE A 12 -9.73 2.42 6.50
CA PHE A 12 -9.10 3.69 6.14
C PHE A 12 -9.01 3.90 4.62
N TYR A 13 -8.68 2.84 3.87
CA TYR A 13 -8.48 2.96 2.42
C TYR A 13 -9.80 3.18 1.65
N GLU A 14 -10.95 3.02 2.31
CA GLU A 14 -12.25 3.36 1.74
C GLU A 14 -12.44 4.87 1.58
N TYR A 15 -11.66 5.70 2.29
CA TYR A 15 -11.73 7.16 2.17
C TYR A 15 -11.06 7.70 0.89
N GLY A 16 -10.56 6.82 0.01
CA GLY A 16 -9.80 7.22 -1.18
C GLY A 16 -8.45 7.86 -0.82
N GLN A 17 -7.93 7.54 0.36
CA GLN A 17 -6.64 8.01 0.84
C GLN A 17 -5.60 6.89 0.73
N CYS A 18 -4.35 7.28 0.53
CA CYS A 18 -3.22 6.36 0.60
C CYS A 18 -2.45 6.57 1.90
N PHE A 19 -1.92 5.46 2.42
CA PHE A 19 -0.96 5.47 3.51
C PHE A 19 0.45 5.39 2.93
N THR A 20 1.38 6.20 3.43
CA THR A 20 2.80 6.13 3.06
C THR A 20 3.64 5.90 4.31
N GLY A 21 4.64 5.04 4.21
CA GLY A 21 5.58 4.76 5.28
C GLY A 21 6.98 4.49 4.74
N SER A 22 7.90 4.15 5.65
CA SER A 22 9.26 3.80 5.29
C SER A 22 9.94 2.93 6.32
N ASP A 23 10.87 2.10 5.87
CA ASP A 23 11.74 1.28 6.72
C ASP A 23 13.09 1.07 6.02
N THR A 24 14.20 1.42 6.69
CA THR A 24 15.60 1.16 6.25
C THR A 24 15.84 1.43 4.76
N GLY A 25 15.73 2.67 4.29
CA GLY A 25 15.98 3.06 2.88
C GLY A 25 14.82 2.78 1.90
N MET A 26 13.92 1.86 2.25
CA MET A 26 12.72 1.58 1.47
C MET A 26 11.59 2.54 1.86
N ARG A 27 10.98 3.18 0.86
CA ARG A 27 9.69 3.87 0.99
C ARG A 27 8.58 2.96 0.47
N TYR A 28 7.40 3.06 1.06
CA TYR A 28 6.23 2.32 0.60
C TYR A 28 4.94 3.13 0.69
N ARG A 29 3.98 2.75 -0.14
CA ARG A 29 2.62 3.29 -0.22
C ARG A 29 1.64 2.14 -0.26
N ILE A 30 0.57 2.23 0.52
CA ILE A 30 -0.58 1.32 0.46
C ILE A 30 -1.80 2.17 0.12
N ALA A 31 -2.55 1.75 -0.90
CA ALA A 31 -3.73 2.48 -1.36
C ALA A 31 -4.81 1.51 -1.85
N ARG A 32 -6.06 1.96 -1.85
CA ARG A 32 -7.11 1.31 -2.64
C ARG A 32 -6.88 1.62 -4.13
N GLU A 33 -7.07 0.63 -4.98
CA GLU A 33 -7.10 0.76 -6.43
C GLU A 33 -8.46 0.26 -6.93
N PRO A 34 -9.32 1.12 -7.52
CA PRO A 34 -9.07 2.54 -7.80
C PRO A 34 -9.02 3.43 -6.54
N LEU A 35 -8.29 4.54 -6.62
CA LEU A 35 -8.17 5.51 -5.52
C LEU A 35 -9.39 6.43 -5.48
N GLU A 36 -10.46 5.97 -4.84
CA GLU A 36 -11.74 6.68 -4.72
C GLU A 36 -12.32 6.56 -3.31
N ASN A 37 -13.09 7.58 -2.91
CA ASN A 37 -13.80 7.56 -1.64
C ASN A 37 -15.12 6.77 -1.80
N VAL A 38 -15.13 5.57 -1.24
CA VAL A 38 -16.27 4.65 -1.18
C VAL A 38 -16.77 4.39 0.24
N HIS A 39 -16.25 5.10 1.24
CA HIS A 39 -16.56 4.85 2.64
C HIS A 39 -18.06 4.95 2.93
N PHE A 40 -18.72 5.97 2.35
CA PHE A 40 -20.16 6.18 2.46
C PHE A 40 -20.98 5.51 1.35
N THR A 41 -20.32 4.80 0.43
CA THR A 41 -20.99 4.09 -0.66
C THR A 41 -21.43 2.71 -0.16
N PRO A 42 -22.68 2.26 -0.41
CA PRO A 42 -23.11 0.90 -0.10
C PRO A 42 -22.22 -0.16 -0.74
N MET A 43 -21.92 -1.25 -0.02
CA MET A 43 -20.94 -2.27 -0.44
C MET A 43 -21.20 -2.84 -1.85
N ASP A 44 -22.47 -3.07 -2.20
CA ASP A 44 -22.93 -3.56 -3.50
C ASP A 44 -22.67 -2.59 -4.67
N LYS A 45 -22.31 -1.33 -4.37
CA LYS A 45 -22.05 -0.27 -5.35
C LYS A 45 -20.61 0.24 -5.35
N ARG A 46 -19.71 -0.38 -4.58
CA ARG A 46 -18.31 0.06 -4.48
C ARG A 46 -17.44 -0.38 -5.65
N GLY A 47 -17.93 -1.27 -6.52
CA GLY A 47 -17.14 -1.89 -7.57
C GLY A 47 -16.05 -2.81 -7.04
N GLU A 48 -15.30 -3.41 -7.95
CA GLU A 48 -14.13 -4.22 -7.62
C GLU A 48 -12.97 -3.33 -7.15
N ALA A 49 -12.21 -3.80 -6.15
CA ALA A 49 -11.10 -3.06 -5.59
C ALA A 49 -9.95 -3.98 -5.17
N HIS A 50 -8.74 -3.43 -5.22
CA HIS A 50 -7.52 -4.07 -4.74
C HIS A 50 -6.78 -3.18 -3.76
N LEU A 51 -5.93 -3.76 -2.91
CA LEU A 51 -4.88 -3.02 -2.21
C LEU A 51 -3.66 -2.96 -3.12
N LYS A 52 -3.32 -1.77 -3.58
CA LYS A 52 -2.09 -1.50 -4.33
C LYS A 52 -1.00 -1.08 -3.37
N VAL A 53 0.06 -1.88 -3.30
CA VAL A 53 1.27 -1.57 -2.56
C VAL A 53 2.35 -1.17 -3.55
N THR A 54 2.94 0.01 -3.36
CA THR A 54 4.07 0.48 -4.15
C THR A 54 5.29 0.61 -3.24
N ILE A 55 6.46 0.15 -3.68
CA ILE A 55 7.75 0.39 -3.01
C ILE A 55 8.71 1.15 -3.93
N TRP A 56 9.60 1.94 -3.34
CA TRP A 56 10.63 2.67 -4.07
C TRP A 56 11.79 3.08 -3.13
N PRO A 57 12.98 3.38 -3.66
CA PRO A 57 14.11 3.82 -2.83
C PRO A 57 13.99 5.28 -2.38
N GLU A 58 14.72 5.64 -1.33
CA GLU A 58 15.02 7.02 -0.96
C GLU A 58 15.70 7.82 -2.10
N PRO A 59 15.71 9.18 -2.05
CA PRO A 59 15.20 10.03 -0.96
C PRO A 59 13.80 10.61 -1.22
N PHE A 60 13.24 10.41 -2.41
CA PHE A 60 12.07 11.16 -2.86
C PHE A 60 10.74 10.56 -2.39
N ALA A 61 9.72 11.41 -2.28
CA ALA A 61 8.34 10.99 -2.07
C ALA A 61 7.75 10.39 -3.35
N TYR A 62 6.66 9.63 -3.22
CA TYR A 62 6.00 8.93 -4.33
C TYR A 62 5.85 9.80 -5.60
N ASP A 63 5.30 11.02 -5.47
CA ASP A 63 5.05 11.91 -6.63
C ASP A 63 6.31 12.48 -7.30
N LYS A 64 7.47 12.36 -6.64
CA LYS A 64 8.77 12.86 -7.12
C LYS A 64 9.72 11.74 -7.54
N THR A 65 9.37 10.49 -7.26
CA THR A 65 10.10 9.32 -7.72
C THR A 65 9.63 8.94 -9.12
N ALA A 66 10.56 8.64 -10.02
CA ALA A 66 10.26 8.18 -11.37
C ALA A 66 9.54 6.82 -11.35
N GLU A 67 8.64 6.58 -12.31
CA GLU A 67 7.81 5.35 -12.33
C GLU A 67 8.64 4.07 -12.48
N GLU A 68 9.76 4.12 -13.19
CA GLU A 68 10.67 2.99 -13.38
C GLU A 68 11.38 2.54 -12.08
N LEU A 69 11.39 3.39 -11.05
CA LEU A 69 11.94 3.07 -9.72
C LEU A 69 10.86 2.55 -8.76
N LYS A 70 9.60 2.52 -9.20
CA LYS A 70 8.47 2.05 -8.41
C LYS A 70 8.16 0.61 -8.79
N GLU A 71 7.94 -0.21 -7.77
CA GLU A 71 7.46 -1.56 -7.95
C GLU A 71 6.10 -1.70 -7.27
N ASP A 72 5.10 -2.06 -8.06
CA ASP A 72 3.72 -2.22 -7.63
C ASP A 72 3.38 -3.69 -7.44
N LYS A 73 2.60 -3.98 -6.39
CA LYS A 73 1.93 -5.27 -6.21
C LYS A 73 0.51 -5.08 -5.73
N LEU A 74 -0.41 -5.82 -6.36
CA LEU A 74 -1.82 -5.84 -6.00
C LEU A 74 -2.10 -7.01 -5.05
N PHE A 75 -2.93 -6.73 -4.06
CA PHE A 75 -3.49 -7.71 -3.13
C PHE A 75 -5.00 -7.58 -3.12
N GLU A 76 -5.68 -8.61 -2.65
CA GLU A 76 -7.12 -8.55 -2.41
C GLU A 76 -7.46 -7.39 -1.47
N TYR A 77 -8.56 -6.68 -1.72
CA TYR A 77 -9.08 -5.70 -0.77
C TYR A 77 -9.80 -6.40 0.40
N SER A 78 -9.00 -7.05 1.24
CA SER A 78 -9.46 -7.80 2.42
C SER A 78 -8.48 -7.64 3.58
N GLN A 79 -8.93 -7.94 4.81
CA GLN A 79 -8.04 -7.91 5.97
C GLN A 79 -6.85 -8.87 5.78
N GLN A 80 -7.10 -10.02 5.13
CA GLN A 80 -6.06 -10.99 4.80
C GLN A 80 -5.09 -10.42 3.75
N GLY A 81 -5.59 -9.76 2.70
CA GLY A 81 -4.76 -9.09 1.70
C GLY A 81 -3.87 -8.00 2.31
N LEU A 82 -4.33 -7.29 3.34
CA LEU A 82 -3.51 -6.32 4.08
C LEU A 82 -2.37 -7.01 4.87
N LEU A 83 -2.62 -8.17 5.47
CA LEU A 83 -1.57 -8.95 6.14
C LEU A 83 -0.53 -9.46 5.14
N GLU A 84 -0.97 -9.91 3.97
CA GLU A 84 -0.10 -10.35 2.87
C GLU A 84 0.72 -9.20 2.29
N ALA A 85 0.14 -8.01 2.19
CA ALA A 85 0.83 -6.78 1.82
C ALA A 85 1.98 -6.47 2.80
N VAL A 86 1.72 -6.52 4.12
CA VAL A 86 2.77 -6.30 5.15
C VAL A 86 3.84 -7.39 5.11
N ALA A 87 3.46 -8.64 4.90
CA ALA A 87 4.42 -9.74 4.75
C ALA A 87 5.31 -9.53 3.52
N TRP A 88 4.74 -9.10 2.40
CA TRP A 88 5.49 -8.79 1.19
C TRP A 88 6.43 -7.59 1.38
N LEU A 89 5.98 -6.52 2.03
CA LEU A 89 6.86 -5.37 2.37
C LEU A 89 8.08 -5.81 3.17
N ASN A 90 7.90 -6.68 4.17
CA ASN A 90 9.01 -7.22 4.95
C ASN A 90 9.93 -8.14 4.12
N GLN A 91 9.39 -8.92 3.17
CA GLN A 91 10.21 -9.68 2.23
C GLN A 91 11.06 -8.75 1.36
N GLN A 92 10.47 -7.68 0.81
CA GLN A 92 11.20 -6.74 -0.04
C GLN A 92 12.27 -5.96 0.71
N ARG A 93 11.96 -5.54 1.94
CA ARG A 93 12.91 -4.96 2.88
C ARG A 93 14.15 -5.86 3.08
N SER A 94 13.95 -7.17 3.19
CA SER A 94 15.03 -8.13 3.47
C SER A 94 15.71 -8.71 2.23
N SER A 95 15.13 -8.56 1.04
CA SER A 95 15.63 -9.20 -0.19
C SER A 95 16.68 -8.37 -0.94
N ARG A 96 16.77 -7.07 -0.68
CA ARG A 96 17.69 -6.15 -1.36
C ARG A 96 18.27 -5.11 -0.40
N GLU A 97 19.43 -4.56 -0.75
CA GLU A 97 19.94 -3.35 -0.11
C GLU A 97 19.19 -2.15 -0.66
N TRP A 98 18.78 -1.26 0.24
CA TRP A 98 17.91 -0.10 -0.03
C TRP A 98 18.63 1.21 0.26
#